data_AF-A0A368VRL2-F1
#
_entry.id   AF-A0A368VRL2-F1
#
_cell.length_a   1.000
_cell.length_b   1.000
_cell.length_c   1.000
_cell.angle_alpha   90.00
_cell.angle_beta   90.00
_cell.angle_gamma   90.00
#
_symmetry.space_group_name_H-M   'P 1'
#
loop_
_entity.id
_entity.type
_entity.pdbx_description
1 polymer ?
#
loop_
_entity_poly.entity_id
_entity_poly.type
_entity_poly.pdbx_seq_one_letter_code
_entity_poly.pdbx_strand_id
1 'polypeptide(L)'
;MHNVQVRDVPPEIYEALRSEAKAEGKSLQQHLLAVLDEHTARTRRQALFRRLDDVLGDEPVLTADPADAVRAGRDEREARDNTRAEDYE
;
A
#
# COMPACT_ATOMS: atom_id res chain seq x y z
N MET A 1 20.78 -12.13 -3.85
CA MET A 1 20.94 -10.71 -3.45
C MET A 1 21.18 -9.94 -4.75
N HIS A 2 20.31 -8.99 -5.10
CA HIS A 2 20.41 -8.24 -6.35
C HIS A 2 20.97 -6.85 -6.05
N ASN A 3 21.88 -6.36 -6.89
CA ASN A 3 22.44 -5.02 -6.79
C ASN A 3 21.98 -4.17 -7.98
N VAL A 4 21.76 -2.89 -7.73
CA VAL A 4 21.45 -1.89 -8.75
C VAL A 4 22.47 -0.77 -8.60
N GLN A 5 23.13 -0.42 -9.71
CA GLN A 5 24.03 0.73 -9.77
C GLN A 5 23.36 1.82 -10.61
N VAL A 6 23.20 3.01 -10.04
CA VAL A 6 22.79 4.20 -10.77
C VAL A 6 24.05 4.99 -11.10
N ARG A 7 24.26 5.27 -12.39
CA ARG A 7 25.43 6.03 -12.89
C ARG A 7 25.00 7.44 -13.26
N ASP A 8 26.00 8.32 -13.35
CA ASP A 8 25.83 9.69 -13.82
C ASP A 8 24.80 10.49 -13.02
N VAL A 9 24.74 10.25 -11.70
CA VAL A 9 23.88 10.99 -10.79
C VAL A 9 24.45 12.41 -10.64
N PRO A 10 23.66 13.46 -10.97
CA PRO A 10 24.08 14.84 -10.76
C PRO A 10 24.47 15.09 -9.29
N PRO A 11 25.57 15.81 -9.02
CA PRO A 11 26.06 16.05 -7.66
C PRO A 11 25.00 16.63 -6.73
N GLU A 12 24.16 17.53 -7.23
CA GLU A 12 23.08 18.17 -6.49
C GLU A 12 22.02 17.17 -6.03
N ILE A 13 21.69 16.18 -6.85
CA ILE A 13 20.74 15.11 -6.49
C ILE A 13 21.37 14.20 -5.45
N TYR A 14 22.64 13.84 -5.64
CA TYR A 14 23.36 12.99 -4.69
C TYR A 14 23.42 13.62 -3.30
N GLU A 15 23.78 14.90 -3.20
CA GLU A 15 23.88 15.60 -1.92
C GLU A 15 22.51 15.80 -1.26
N ALA A 16 21.45 16.08 -2.03
CA ALA A 16 20.09 16.15 -1.49
C ALA A 16 19.67 14.83 -0.83
N LEU A 17 19.81 13.71 -1.56
CA LEU A 17 19.48 12.37 -1.04
C LEU A 17 20.33 11.98 0.17
N ARG A 18 21.61 12.37 0.18
CA ARG A 18 22.51 12.14 1.32
C ARG A 18 22.08 12.93 2.54
N SER A 19 21.67 14.18 2.35
CA SER A 19 21.17 15.05 3.42
C SER A 19 19.90 14.48 4.05
N GLU A 20 18.95 14.04 3.23
CA GLU A 20 17.70 13.40 3.66
C GLU A 20 17.98 12.11 4.44
N ALA A 21 18.84 11.22 3.91
CA ALA A 21 19.23 10.00 4.59
C ALA A 21 19.84 10.28 5.97
N LYS A 22 20.69 11.30 6.08
CA LYS A 22 21.30 11.72 7.34
C LYS A 22 20.26 12.27 8.33
N ALA A 23 19.31 13.07 7.86
CA ALA A 23 18.23 13.59 8.69
C ALA A 23 17.35 12.47 9.27
N GLU A 24 17.18 11.38 8.53
CA GLU A 24 16.48 10.17 8.97
C GLU A 24 17.34 9.20 9.81
N GLY A 25 18.63 9.50 10.02
CA GLY A 25 19.56 8.60 10.71
C GLY A 25 19.86 7.31 9.96
N LYS A 26 19.65 7.29 8.64
CA LYS A 26 19.84 6.12 7.77
C LYS A 26 21.11 6.27 6.92
N SER A 27 21.65 5.15 6.46
CA SER A 27 22.60 5.19 5.34
C SER A 27 21.88 5.58 4.05
N LEU A 28 22.60 6.16 3.09
CA LEU A 28 22.03 6.51 1.77
C LEU A 28 21.39 5.30 1.08
N GLN A 29 22.00 4.13 1.20
CA GLN A 29 21.46 2.90 0.64
C GLN A 29 20.13 2.48 1.30
N GLN A 30 20.02 2.59 2.62
CA GLN A 30 18.79 2.28 3.35
C GLN A 30 17.68 3.26 2.99
N HIS A 31 17.99 4.55 2.89
CA HIS A 31 17.04 5.56 2.47
C HIS A 31 16.54 5.31 1.04
N LEU A 32 17.44 5.08 0.08
CA LEU A 32 17.07 4.74 -1.30
C LEU A 32 16.22 3.46 -1.39
N LEU A 33 16.52 2.45 -0.58
CA LEU A 33 15.71 1.23 -0.54
C LEU A 33 14.29 1.51 -0.06
N ALA A 34 14.13 2.35 0.98
CA ALA A 34 12.82 2.75 1.48
C ALA A 34 12.02 3.53 0.43
N VAL A 35 12.66 4.45 -0.28
CA VAL A 35 12.04 5.21 -1.38
C VAL A 35 11.57 4.28 -2.49
N LEU A 36 12.38 3.31 -2.89
CA LEU A 36 12.01 2.33 -3.90
C LEU A 36 10.85 1.44 -3.44
N ASP A 37 10.86 0.98 -2.19
CA ASP A 37 9.80 0.16 -1.63
C ASP A 37 8.46 0.92 -1.62
N GLU A 38 8.46 2.16 -1.14
CA GLU A 38 7.28 3.03 -1.14
C GLU A 38 6.76 3.28 -2.57
N HIS A 39 7.67 3.56 -3.51
CA HIS A 39 7.32 3.74 -4.91
C HIS A 39 6.68 2.47 -5.49
N THR A 40 7.23 1.29 -5.23
CA THR A 40 6.64 0.03 -5.72
C THR A 40 5.30 -0.27 -5.06
N ALA A 41 5.14 -0.01 -3.77
CA ALA A 41 3.89 -0.19 -3.06
C ALA A 41 2.79 0.72 -3.61
N ARG A 42 3.13 1.97 -3.93
CA ARG A 42 2.21 2.91 -4.60
C ARG A 42 1.84 2.43 -6.00
N THR A 43 2.81 2.06 -6.81
CA THR A 43 2.59 1.59 -8.19
C THR A 43 1.75 0.31 -8.23
N ARG A 44 1.99 -0.64 -7.32
CA ARG A 44 1.16 -1.86 -7.18
C ARG A 44 -0.28 -1.55 -6.82
N ARG A 45 -0.51 -0.66 -5.85
CA ARG A 45 -1.86 -0.22 -5.49
C ARG A 45 -2.59 0.41 -6.68
N GLN A 46 -1.92 1.29 -7.41
CA GLN A 46 -2.51 1.91 -8.61
C GLN A 46 -2.81 0.89 -9.70
N ALA A 47 -1.93 -0.09 -9.93
CA ALA A 47 -2.17 -1.16 -10.89
C ALA A 47 -3.35 -2.05 -10.48
N LEU A 48 -3.51 -2.31 -9.18
CA LEU A 48 -4.67 -3.03 -8.65
C LEU A 48 -5.96 -2.27 -8.89
N PHE A 49 -6.01 -0.97 -8.60
CA PHE A 49 -7.19 -0.14 -8.85
C PHE A 49 -7.55 -0.09 -10.33
N ARG A 50 -6.57 0.11 -11.22
CA ARG A 50 -6.85 0.05 -12.68
C ARG A 50 -7.42 -1.30 -13.10
N ARG A 51 -6.89 -2.40 -12.55
CA ARG A 51 -7.41 -3.74 -12.83
C ARG A 51 -8.82 -3.96 -12.28
N LEU A 52 -9.16 -3.32 -11.15
CA LEU A 52 -10.52 -3.34 -10.62
C LEU A 52 -11.46 -2.53 -11.51
N ASP A 53 -11.05 -1.35 -11.97
CA ASP A 53 -11.81 -0.54 -12.92
C ASP A 53 -12.06 -1.31 -14.23
N ASP A 54 -11.05 -2.02 -14.75
CA ASP A 54 -11.19 -2.84 -15.96
C ASP A 54 -12.15 -4.04 -15.77
N VAL A 55 -12.27 -4.57 -14.56
CA VAL A 55 -13.12 -5.75 -14.26
C VAL A 55 -14.53 -5.36 -13.86
N LEU A 56 -14.69 -4.26 -13.14
CA LEU A 56 -15.98 -3.72 -12.70
C LEU A 56 -16.68 -2.93 -13.82
N GLY A 57 -15.93 -2.46 -14.83
CA GLY A 57 -16.44 -1.58 -15.86
C GLY A 57 -16.88 -0.22 -15.28
N ASP A 58 -17.57 0.58 -16.10
CA ASP A 58 -18.14 1.89 -15.71
C ASP A 58 -19.41 1.75 -14.84
N GLU A 59 -19.66 0.55 -14.27
CA GLU A 59 -20.74 0.40 -13.32
C GLU A 59 -20.38 1.21 -12.06
N PRO A 60 -21.24 2.14 -11.64
CA PRO A 60 -20.97 2.95 -10.46
C PRO A 60 -20.81 1.99 -9.30
N VAL A 61 -19.59 1.95 -8.73
CA VAL A 61 -19.35 1.35 -7.42
C VAL A 61 -20.42 1.91 -6.52
N LEU A 62 -21.38 1.05 -6.16
CA LEU A 62 -22.59 1.41 -5.45
C LEU A 62 -22.25 2.45 -4.40
N THR A 63 -22.92 3.59 -4.48
CA THR A 63 -22.92 4.69 -3.51
C THR A 63 -23.49 4.24 -2.18
N ALA A 64 -23.01 3.12 -1.64
CA ALA A 64 -23.15 2.77 -0.26
C ALA A 64 -22.29 3.77 0.50
N ASP A 65 -22.90 4.47 1.46
CA ASP A 65 -22.16 5.24 2.43
C ASP A 65 -21.04 4.33 2.99
N PRO A 66 -19.76 4.74 2.95
CA PRO A 66 -18.68 3.95 3.51
C PRO A 66 -18.97 3.49 4.94
N ALA A 67 -19.77 4.25 5.71
CA ALA A 67 -20.22 3.87 7.04
C ALA A 67 -21.18 2.66 7.03
N ASP A 68 -22.04 2.51 6.02
CA ASP A 68 -22.95 1.38 5.87
C ASP A 68 -22.18 0.11 5.46
N ALA A 69 -21.20 0.23 4.57
CA ALA A 69 -20.34 -0.88 4.17
C ALA A 69 -19.50 -1.42 5.35
N VAL A 70 -19.00 -0.52 6.21
CA VAL A 70 -18.27 -0.91 7.43
C VAL A 70 -19.20 -1.55 8.46
N ARG A 71 -20.44 -1.06 8.61
CA ARG A 71 -21.45 -1.66 9.51
C ARG A 71 -21.84 -3.06 9.05
N ALA A 72 -22.23 -3.23 7.79
CA ALA A 72 -22.54 -4.54 7.22
C ALA A 72 -21.39 -5.55 7.39
N GLY A 73 -20.15 -5.11 7.17
CA GLY A 73 -18.97 -5.96 7.39
C GLY A 73 -18.71 -6.31 8.86
N ARG A 74 -19.13 -5.49 9.83
CA ARG A 74 -19.04 -5.84 11.27
C ARG A 74 -20.10 -6.86 11.64
N ASP A 75 -21.35 -6.63 11.21
CA ASP A 75 -22.47 -7.50 11.51
C ASP A 75 -22.24 -8.92 10.94
N GLU A 76 -21.67 -9.04 9.75
CA GLU A 76 -21.29 -10.34 9.16
C GLU A 76 -20.19 -11.08 9.94
N ARG A 77 -19.23 -10.35 10.55
CA ARG A 77 -18.18 -10.97 11.36
C ARG A 77 -18.72 -11.43 12.71
N GLU A 78 -19.54 -10.60 13.35
CA GLU A 78 -20.19 -10.94 14.61
C GLU A 78 -21.14 -12.14 14.46
N ALA A 79 -21.90 -12.20 13.35
CA ALA A 79 -22.74 -13.35 13.05
C ALA A 79 -21.92 -14.65 12.90
N ARG A 80 -20.78 -14.60 12.22
CA ARG A 80 -19.89 -15.78 12.06
C ARG A 80 -19.27 -16.23 13.38
N ASP A 81 -18.86 -15.29 14.23
CA ASP A 81 -18.29 -15.61 15.54
C ASP A 81 -19.35 -16.18 16.48
N ASN A 82 -20.61 -15.70 16.40
CA ASN A 82 -21.71 -16.22 17.20
C ASN A 82 -22.12 -17.65 16.78
N THR A 83 -22.19 -17.94 15.47
CA THR A 83 -22.48 -19.30 14.98
C THR A 83 -21.39 -20.30 15.38
N ARG A 84 -20.12 -19.88 15.42
CA ARG A 84 -19.00 -20.73 15.83
C ARG A 84 -18.98 -21.03 17.35
N ALA A 85 -19.61 -20.19 18.16
CA ALA A 85 -19.74 -20.41 19.60
C ALA A 85 -20.85 -21.41 19.96
N GLU A 86 -21.91 -21.49 19.14
CA GLU A 86 -23.04 -22.41 19.33
C GLU A 86 -22.71 -23.87 18.97
N ASP A 87 -21.68 -24.11 18.13
CA ASP A 87 -21.25 -25.46 17.73
C ASP A 87 -20.45 -26.22 18.83
N TYR A 88 -20.24 -25.61 20.00
CA TYR A 88 -19.46 -26.18 21.11
C TYR A 88 -20.25 -26.45 22.41
N GLU A 89 -21.58 -26.32 22.39
CA GLU A 89 -22.51 -26.77 23.46
C GLU A 89 -23.12 -28.15 23.15
#